data_AF-A0A6N2BBH2-F1
#
_entry.id   AF-A0A6N2BBH2-F1
#
_cell.length_a   1.000
_cell.length_b   1.000
_cell.length_c   1.000
_cell.angle_alpha   90.00
_cell.angle_beta   90.00
_cell.angle_gamma   90.00
#
_symmetry.space_group_name_H-M   'P 1'
#
loop_
_entity.id
_entity.type
_entity.pdbx_description
1 polymer ?
#
loop_
_entity_poly.entity_id
_entity_poly.type
_entity_poly.pdbx_seq_one_letter_code
_entity_poly.pdbx_strand_id
1 'polypeptide(L)'
;TKFCFDIKILLAKYSVHLRKKAEIMVPNLVFIEPYKKVENQSMKPQILEYPLDCNAWNKTNTCPRTYPKSYKPLNPNNSTCPEYFRWIHEDLRHWKNTGITREMLEKSKKYAHFRLIIFDGKIHIERYAKYSIETRDLFTMYGIVQLLRFYPGKLPNLEIMFDTDDRPVIPERKFRRPDSGPPPLFRYCSDWQSLDIVFPDWSFWGWGETNIRPWRSMLKNIKEGNKRSKWKDRIPFAYWRGNPLVSHVRKDLTKCNVTDKQNWDTLLYTQSFW
;
A
#
# COMPACT_ATOMS: atom_id res chain seq x y z
N THR A 1 17.37 7.29 -2.86
CA THR A 1 15.96 7.29 -3.29
C THR A 1 15.25 8.46 -2.63
N LYS A 2 14.67 9.38 -3.42
CA LYS A 2 13.82 10.48 -2.93
C LYS A 2 12.48 9.90 -2.46
N PHE A 3 11.89 10.49 -1.42
CA PHE A 3 10.50 10.19 -1.05
C PHE A 3 9.60 10.82 -2.11
N CYS A 4 9.00 10.00 -2.98
CA CYS A 4 8.22 10.46 -4.14
C CYS A 4 6.78 10.87 -3.81
N PHE A 5 6.44 10.87 -2.53
CA PHE A 5 5.14 11.27 -2.04
C PHE A 5 5.19 12.71 -1.54
N ASP A 6 4.56 13.64 -2.25
CA ASP A 6 4.40 15.02 -1.76
C ASP A 6 3.30 15.07 -0.71
N ILE A 7 3.72 14.88 0.53
CA ILE A 7 2.84 14.85 1.68
C ILE A 7 2.17 16.19 1.97
N LYS A 8 2.63 17.30 1.36
CA LYS A 8 2.04 18.63 1.57
C LYS A 8 0.56 18.66 1.20
N ILE A 9 0.11 17.82 0.26
CA ILE A 9 -1.30 17.72 -0.13
C ILE A 9 -2.15 17.11 1.00
N LEU A 10 -1.63 16.10 1.73
CA LEU A 10 -2.32 15.52 2.88
C LEU A 10 -2.30 16.42 4.12
N LEU A 11 -1.30 17.29 4.23
CA LEU A 11 -1.04 18.11 5.42
C LEU A 11 -1.73 19.47 5.42
N ALA A 12 -2.40 19.85 4.34
CA ALA A 12 -2.75 21.24 4.03
C ALA A 12 -3.57 22.00 5.09
N LYS A 13 -4.20 21.35 6.09
CA LYS A 13 -4.76 22.01 7.29
C LYS A 13 -4.63 21.20 8.60
N TYR A 14 -3.68 20.27 8.71
CA TYR A 14 -3.68 19.25 9.77
C TYR A 14 -2.84 19.55 11.03
N SER A 15 -2.09 20.66 11.07
CA SER A 15 -1.09 20.87 12.13
C SER A 15 -1.64 21.23 13.52
N VAL A 16 -2.89 21.73 13.63
CA VAL A 16 -3.45 22.21 14.92
C VAL A 16 -4.31 21.15 15.62
N HIS A 17 -5.08 20.36 14.85
CA HIS A 17 -5.99 19.35 15.43
C HIS A 17 -5.29 18.05 15.82
N LEU A 18 -4.22 17.64 15.12
CA LEU A 18 -3.41 16.48 15.53
C LEU A 18 -2.71 16.73 16.87
N ARG A 19 -2.26 17.99 17.12
CA ARG A 19 -1.72 18.39 18.43
C ARG A 19 -2.77 18.25 19.53
N LYS A 20 -3.97 18.82 19.37
CA LYS A 20 -5.03 18.70 20.39
C LYS A 20 -5.46 17.25 20.68
N LYS A 21 -5.51 16.36 19.68
CA LYS A 21 -5.86 14.94 19.92
C LYS A 21 -4.70 14.13 20.54
N ALA A 22 -3.46 14.47 20.23
CA ALA A 22 -2.28 13.80 20.80
C ALA A 22 -1.91 14.32 22.20
N GLU A 23 -2.14 15.61 22.49
CA GLU A 23 -1.98 16.23 23.82
C GLU A 23 -2.95 15.63 24.85
N ILE A 24 -4.11 15.12 24.42
CA ILE A 24 -5.03 14.36 25.28
C ILE A 24 -4.48 12.96 25.63
N MET A 25 -3.47 12.45 24.91
CA MET A 25 -2.96 11.08 25.07
C MET A 25 -1.61 10.94 25.79
N VAL A 26 -0.75 11.97 25.91
CA VAL A 26 0.50 11.87 26.70
C VAL A 26 1.01 13.28 27.12
N PRO A 27 1.27 13.55 28.41
CA PRO A 27 1.98 14.76 28.84
C PRO A 27 3.51 14.55 28.82
N ASN A 28 4.23 15.57 28.35
CA ASN A 28 5.70 15.79 28.43
C ASN A 28 6.62 14.93 27.53
N LEU A 29 7.38 15.59 26.63
CA LEU A 29 8.86 15.62 26.66
C LEU A 29 9.48 16.50 25.57
N VAL A 30 10.74 16.87 25.85
CA VAL A 30 11.50 18.07 25.46
C VAL A 30 12.35 17.87 24.19
N PHE A 31 12.56 18.97 23.45
CA PHE A 31 13.40 19.10 22.25
C PHE A 31 14.91 19.14 22.57
N ILE A 32 15.75 18.53 21.73
CA ILE A 32 17.17 18.90 21.58
C ILE A 32 17.58 18.81 20.09
N GLU A 33 18.31 19.83 19.64
CA GLU A 33 18.77 20.12 18.28
C GLU A 33 20.30 19.85 18.12
N PRO A 34 20.96 20.11 16.97
CA PRO A 34 21.51 19.07 16.09
C PRO A 34 23.05 19.11 15.97
N TYR A 35 23.72 18.10 15.35
CA TYR A 35 24.98 18.38 14.63
C TYR A 35 25.52 17.34 13.61
N LYS A 36 25.90 17.92 12.46
CA LYS A 36 27.09 17.76 11.57
C LYS A 36 27.28 16.56 10.62
N LYS A 37 27.88 16.94 9.47
CA LYS A 37 27.92 16.35 8.13
C LYS A 37 29.29 15.68 7.91
N VAL A 38 29.32 14.51 7.26
CA VAL A 38 30.57 13.88 6.74
C VAL A 38 30.27 13.26 5.36
N GLU A 39 31.27 13.39 4.48
CA GLU A 39 31.27 13.19 3.02
C GLU A 39 31.29 11.73 2.52
N ASN A 40 31.08 11.65 1.20
CA ASN A 40 30.65 10.53 0.38
C ASN A 40 31.65 9.36 0.23
N GLN A 41 31.09 8.14 0.21
CA GLN A 41 31.65 7.01 -0.52
C GLN A 41 30.55 6.41 -1.41
N SER A 42 30.94 6.01 -2.62
CA SER A 42 30.07 5.35 -3.62
C SER A 42 29.55 4.02 -3.06
N MET A 43 28.29 4.00 -2.59
CA MET A 43 27.65 2.81 -2.04
C MET A 43 26.75 2.15 -3.09
N LYS A 44 26.99 0.86 -3.38
CA LYS A 44 25.96 -0.02 -3.95
C LYS A 44 24.72 0.07 -3.05
N PRO A 45 23.48 0.10 -3.59
CA PRO A 45 22.29 0.19 -2.75
C PRO A 45 22.24 -1.02 -1.82
N GLN A 46 22.54 -0.82 -0.54
CA GLN A 46 22.45 -1.84 0.48
C GLN A 46 20.96 -2.12 0.69
N ILE A 47 20.52 -3.35 0.46
CA ILE A 47 19.14 -3.74 0.72
C ILE A 47 18.99 -3.78 2.25
N LEU A 48 18.31 -2.79 2.82
CA LEU A 48 17.89 -2.82 4.20
C LEU A 48 16.82 -3.92 4.33
N GLU A 49 17.11 -4.92 5.14
CA GLU A 49 16.17 -5.98 5.52
C GLU A 49 15.99 -5.95 7.03
N TYR A 50 14.74 -6.07 7.46
CA TYR A 50 14.35 -6.12 8.87
C TYR A 50 13.54 -7.40 9.10
N PRO A 51 14.18 -8.58 9.02
CA PRO A 51 13.48 -9.84 9.23
C PRO A 51 12.88 -9.90 10.63
N LEU A 52 11.75 -10.58 10.76
CA LEU A 52 11.16 -10.87 12.06
C LEU A 52 12.05 -11.87 12.79
N ASP A 53 12.49 -11.52 14.00
CA ASP A 53 13.21 -12.44 14.88
C ASP A 53 12.20 -13.24 15.73
N CYS A 54 11.75 -14.36 15.18
CA CYS A 54 10.80 -15.24 15.84
C CYS A 54 11.40 -15.90 17.10
N ASN A 55 12.72 -16.06 17.17
CA ASN A 55 13.38 -16.63 18.35
C ASN A 55 13.35 -15.66 19.52
N ALA A 56 13.60 -14.37 19.26
CA ALA A 56 13.44 -13.31 20.26
C ALA A 56 11.97 -13.16 20.67
N TRP A 57 11.03 -13.26 19.72
CA TRP A 57 9.60 -13.26 20.01
C TRP A 57 9.21 -14.41 20.94
N ASN A 58 9.60 -15.65 20.64
CA ASN A 58 9.25 -16.81 21.45
C ASN A 58 9.77 -16.73 22.89
N LYS A 59 10.88 -16.00 23.12
CA LYS A 59 11.46 -15.82 24.45
C LYS A 59 10.82 -14.69 25.26
N THR A 60 10.41 -13.61 24.59
CA THR A 60 10.04 -12.35 25.27
C THR A 60 8.61 -11.89 24.98
N ASN A 61 7.90 -12.56 24.07
CA ASN A 61 6.66 -12.09 23.44
C ASN A 61 6.76 -10.66 22.89
N THR A 62 7.97 -10.22 22.54
CA THR A 62 8.22 -8.90 21.95
C THR A 62 9.22 -9.00 20.80
N CYS A 63 9.07 -8.11 19.83
CA CYS A 63 10.07 -7.96 18.77
C CYS A 63 11.22 -7.05 19.25
N PRO A 64 12.49 -7.41 19.01
CA PRO A 64 13.63 -6.55 19.29
C PRO A 64 13.47 -5.17 18.65
N ARG A 65 13.79 -4.12 19.39
CA ARG A 65 13.75 -2.71 18.94
C ARG A 65 15.12 -2.22 18.47
N THR A 66 15.85 -3.05 17.73
CA THR A 66 17.21 -2.76 17.24
C THR A 66 17.22 -1.98 15.91
N TYR A 67 16.11 -1.33 15.55
CA TYR A 67 15.98 -0.65 14.26
C TYR A 67 16.70 0.71 14.25
N PRO A 68 17.23 1.15 13.10
CA PRO A 68 17.83 2.47 12.95
C PRO A 68 16.84 3.58 13.32
N LYS A 69 17.31 4.56 14.08
CA LYS A 69 16.53 5.78 14.40
C LYS A 69 16.70 6.90 13.39
N SER A 70 17.65 6.76 12.46
CA SER A 70 17.92 7.76 11.42
C SER A 70 18.09 7.09 10.05
N TYR A 71 17.61 7.78 9.02
CA TYR A 71 17.72 7.34 7.64
C TYR A 71 18.90 8.02 6.95
N LYS A 72 19.83 7.22 6.40
CA LYS A 72 20.91 7.69 5.53
C LYS A 72 20.61 7.29 4.08
N PRO A 73 20.36 8.26 3.17
CA PRO A 73 20.07 7.93 1.78
C PRO A 73 21.29 7.30 1.09
N LEU A 74 21.08 6.13 0.48
CA LEU A 74 22.14 5.37 -0.21
C LEU A 74 22.68 6.06 -1.47
N ASN A 75 21.92 6.97 -2.07
CA ASN A 75 22.36 7.72 -3.25
C ASN A 75 21.65 9.08 -3.33
N PRO A 76 22.35 10.21 -3.11
CA PRO A 76 21.77 11.55 -3.18
C PRO A 76 21.49 12.05 -4.60
N ASN A 77 22.10 11.45 -5.64
CA ASN A 77 22.24 12.06 -6.97
C ASN A 77 21.20 11.67 -8.03
N ASN A 78 20.27 10.74 -7.77
CA ASN A 78 19.17 10.46 -8.71
C ASN A 78 17.98 11.38 -8.43
N SER A 79 17.84 12.42 -9.27
CA SER A 79 17.03 13.62 -9.01
C SER A 79 15.57 13.56 -9.48
N THR A 80 15.09 12.45 -10.03
CA THR A 80 13.70 12.34 -10.52
C THR A 80 13.01 11.06 -10.08
N CYS A 81 11.75 11.20 -9.65
CA CYS A 81 10.87 10.08 -9.38
C CYS A 81 10.47 9.42 -10.70
N PRO A 82 10.43 8.07 -10.77
CA PRO A 82 9.90 7.37 -11.93
C PRO A 82 8.52 7.88 -12.35
N GLU A 83 8.25 7.89 -13.66
CA GLU A 83 7.04 8.46 -14.26
C GLU A 83 5.75 7.91 -13.65
N TYR A 84 5.71 6.62 -13.31
CA TYR A 84 4.54 5.98 -12.72
C TYR A 84 4.14 6.56 -11.34
N PHE A 85 5.02 7.30 -10.65
CA PHE A 85 4.64 8.01 -9.43
C PHE A 85 3.78 9.25 -9.69
N ARG A 86 3.59 9.68 -10.95
CA ARG A 86 2.65 10.76 -11.29
C ARG A 86 1.22 10.46 -10.83
N TRP A 87 0.83 9.19 -10.77
CA TRP A 87 -0.52 8.77 -10.34
C TRP A 87 -0.82 9.18 -8.90
N ILE A 88 0.19 9.30 -8.03
CA ILE A 88 0.00 9.88 -6.69
C ILE A 88 -0.55 11.31 -6.79
N HIS A 89 -0.02 12.11 -7.71
CA HIS A 89 -0.48 13.49 -7.91
C HIS A 89 -1.86 13.53 -8.56
N GLU A 90 -2.17 12.60 -9.45
CA GLU A 90 -3.50 12.48 -10.06
C GLU A 90 -4.57 12.08 -9.04
N ASP A 91 -4.31 11.07 -8.21
CA ASP A 91 -5.24 10.64 -7.17
C ASP A 91 -5.51 11.77 -6.16
N LEU A 92 -4.46 12.51 -5.79
CA LEU A 92 -4.53 13.59 -4.81
C LEU A 92 -4.97 14.96 -5.38
N ARG A 93 -5.16 15.09 -6.70
CA ARG A 93 -5.41 16.39 -7.36
C ARG A 93 -6.63 17.13 -6.80
N HIS A 94 -7.63 16.39 -6.36
CA HIS A 94 -8.92 16.92 -5.85
C HIS A 94 -8.75 17.76 -4.57
N TRP A 95 -7.68 17.55 -3.81
CA TRP A 95 -7.38 18.28 -2.59
C TRP A 95 -6.16 19.20 -2.73
N LYS A 96 -5.59 19.34 -3.93
CA LYS A 96 -4.35 20.11 -4.14
C LYS A 96 -4.46 21.57 -3.68
N ASN A 97 -5.58 22.22 -3.97
CA ASN A 97 -5.79 23.64 -3.67
C ASN A 97 -6.57 23.87 -2.36
N THR A 98 -7.45 22.94 -2.00
CA THR A 98 -8.37 23.06 -0.85
C THR A 98 -7.82 22.42 0.42
N GLY A 99 -6.92 21.45 0.27
CA GLY A 99 -6.52 20.54 1.33
C GLY A 99 -7.61 19.56 1.72
N ILE A 100 -7.25 18.62 2.60
CA ILE A 100 -8.20 17.73 3.25
C ILE A 100 -8.64 18.38 4.57
N THR A 101 -9.95 18.44 4.82
CA THR A 101 -10.49 18.92 6.10
C THR A 101 -10.83 17.75 7.02
N ARG A 102 -10.93 18.02 8.34
CA ARG A 102 -11.37 16.99 9.30
C ARG A 102 -12.73 16.41 8.93
N GLU A 103 -13.66 17.26 8.51
CA GLU A 103 -15.00 16.85 8.10
C GLU A 103 -14.96 15.90 6.88
N MET A 104 -14.14 16.21 5.87
CA MET A 104 -13.96 15.32 4.70
C MET A 104 -13.41 13.96 5.12
N LEU A 105 -12.42 13.94 6.01
CA LEU A 105 -11.84 12.69 6.51
C LEU A 105 -12.85 11.87 7.34
N GLU A 106 -13.66 12.50 8.18
CA GLU A 106 -14.70 11.79 8.93
C GLU A 106 -15.78 11.22 8.01
N LYS A 107 -16.10 11.88 6.88
CA LYS A 107 -17.00 11.32 5.86
C LYS A 107 -16.48 10.01 5.26
N SER A 108 -15.17 9.75 5.28
CA SER A 108 -14.58 8.48 4.83
C SER A 108 -14.82 7.33 5.82
N LYS A 109 -15.12 7.61 7.10
CA LYS A 109 -15.30 6.59 8.15
C LYS A 109 -16.37 5.55 7.80
N LYS A 110 -17.46 5.98 7.14
CA LYS A 110 -18.54 5.08 6.71
C LYS A 110 -18.11 4.09 5.63
N TYR A 111 -16.95 4.28 5.00
CA TYR A 111 -16.37 3.38 4.00
C TYR A 111 -15.23 2.55 4.59
N ALA A 112 -14.37 3.19 5.38
CA ALA A 112 -13.15 2.59 5.92
C ALA A 112 -13.39 1.38 6.84
N HIS A 113 -12.42 0.47 6.80
CA HIS A 113 -12.26 -0.67 7.70
C HIS A 113 -11.40 -0.31 8.92
N PHE A 114 -10.42 0.57 8.72
CA PHE A 114 -9.62 1.12 9.81
C PHE A 114 -9.19 2.56 9.53
N ARG A 115 -8.92 3.27 10.61
CA ARG A 115 -8.18 4.53 10.63
C ARG A 115 -6.78 4.27 11.14
N LEU A 116 -5.79 4.79 10.43
CA LEU A 116 -4.38 4.73 10.80
C LEU A 116 -3.85 6.14 10.99
N ILE A 117 -3.21 6.37 12.13
CA ILE A 117 -2.56 7.64 12.47
C ILE A 117 -1.08 7.38 12.63
N ILE A 118 -0.25 8.11 11.89
CA ILE A 118 1.17 8.24 12.19
C ILE A 118 1.33 9.52 12.99
N PHE A 119 1.88 9.42 14.19
CA PHE A 119 2.16 10.56 15.04
C PHE A 119 3.50 10.35 15.73
N ASP A 120 4.44 11.27 15.51
CA ASP A 120 5.79 11.22 16.10
C ASP A 120 6.50 9.88 15.86
N GLY A 121 6.43 9.39 14.61
CA GLY A 121 7.02 8.11 14.20
C GLY A 121 6.35 6.86 14.79
N LYS A 122 5.21 7.00 15.48
CA LYS A 122 4.41 5.89 16.02
C LYS A 122 3.13 5.71 15.22
N ILE A 123 2.69 4.46 15.10
CA ILE A 123 1.41 4.11 14.46
C ILE A 123 0.37 3.88 15.56
N HIS A 124 -0.80 4.49 15.37
CA HIS A 124 -2.01 4.24 16.13
C HIS A 124 -3.10 3.78 15.17
N ILE A 125 -3.88 2.78 15.57
CA ILE A 125 -4.90 2.15 14.72
C ILE A 125 -6.23 2.13 15.47
N GLU A 126 -7.27 2.64 14.83
CA GLU A 126 -8.66 2.48 15.25
C GLU A 126 -9.34 1.58 14.21
N ARG A 127 -9.68 0.35 14.62
CA ARG A 127 -10.45 -0.57 13.78
C ARG A 127 -11.93 -0.24 13.86
N TYR A 128 -12.64 -0.36 12.75
CA TYR A 128 -14.09 -0.19 12.69
C TYR A 128 -14.80 -1.54 12.67
N ALA A 129 -16.10 -1.54 12.97
CA ALA A 129 -16.92 -2.75 13.03
C ALA A 129 -17.09 -3.46 11.67
N LYS A 130 -16.60 -2.87 10.57
CA LYS A 130 -16.63 -3.48 9.25
C LYS A 130 -15.63 -4.61 9.14
N TYR A 131 -16.08 -5.71 8.57
CA TYR A 131 -15.25 -6.89 8.33
C TYR A 131 -14.27 -6.65 7.18
N SER A 132 -12.97 -6.73 7.46
CA SER A 132 -11.96 -6.85 6.41
C SER A 132 -11.94 -8.29 5.91
N ILE A 133 -11.87 -8.47 4.58
CA ILE A 133 -11.63 -9.78 3.98
C ILE A 133 -10.30 -10.31 4.50
N GLU A 134 -10.35 -11.39 5.28
CA GLU A 134 -9.18 -12.03 5.90
C GLU A 134 -8.19 -11.06 6.57
N THR A 135 -6.89 -11.35 6.49
CA THR A 135 -5.81 -10.52 7.05
C THR A 135 -5.32 -9.40 6.13
N ARG A 136 -6.12 -8.97 5.14
CA ARG A 136 -5.73 -7.86 4.24
C ARG A 136 -5.39 -6.59 5.01
N ASP A 137 -6.19 -6.26 6.03
CA ASP A 137 -5.92 -5.12 6.91
C ASP A 137 -4.56 -5.26 7.61
N LEU A 138 -4.28 -6.44 8.17
CA LEU A 138 -3.04 -6.74 8.88
C LEU A 138 -1.81 -6.63 7.98
N PHE A 139 -1.86 -7.17 6.76
CA PHE A 139 -0.75 -7.07 5.81
C PHE A 139 -0.52 -5.63 5.35
N THR A 140 -1.58 -4.85 5.14
CA THR A 140 -1.46 -3.42 4.82
C THR A 140 -0.84 -2.63 5.97
N MET A 141 -1.29 -2.86 7.21
CA MET A 141 -0.71 -2.28 8.41
C MET A 141 0.78 -2.67 8.55
N TYR A 142 1.11 -3.95 8.32
CA TYR A 142 2.48 -4.44 8.34
C TYR A 142 3.35 -3.70 7.30
N GLY A 143 2.84 -3.48 6.10
CA GLY A 143 3.48 -2.66 5.07
C GLY A 143 3.86 -1.27 5.55
N ILE A 144 2.92 -0.59 6.20
CA ILE A 144 3.13 0.77 6.71
C ILE A 144 4.13 0.76 7.89
N VAL A 145 4.11 -0.26 8.74
CA VAL A 145 5.15 -0.48 9.76
C VAL A 145 6.53 -0.64 9.11
N GLN A 146 6.64 -1.39 8.01
CA GLN A 146 7.91 -1.51 7.28
C GLN A 146 8.38 -0.16 6.73
N LEU A 147 7.48 0.69 6.23
CA LEU A 147 7.85 2.03 5.77
C LEU A 147 8.49 2.89 6.89
N LEU A 148 7.97 2.82 8.12
CA LEU A 148 8.57 3.51 9.26
C LEU A 148 9.95 2.96 9.62
N ARG A 149 10.18 1.65 9.46
CA ARG A 149 11.49 1.03 9.69
C ARG A 149 12.51 1.37 8.60
N PHE A 150 12.09 1.40 7.34
CA PHE A 150 12.95 1.74 6.20
C PHE A 150 13.28 3.23 6.15
N TYR A 151 12.37 4.09 6.60
CA TYR A 151 12.49 5.54 6.50
C TYR A 151 12.19 6.25 7.84
N PRO A 152 12.94 5.94 8.92
CA PRO A 152 12.72 6.55 10.23
C PRO A 152 12.87 8.08 10.15
N GLY A 153 11.89 8.78 10.74
CA GLY A 153 11.83 10.24 10.75
C GLY A 153 11.49 10.90 9.41
N LYS A 154 11.12 10.12 8.37
CA LYS A 154 10.73 10.67 7.05
C LYS A 154 9.22 10.72 6.82
N LEU A 155 8.47 9.81 7.45
CA LEU A 155 7.01 9.87 7.40
C LEU A 155 6.55 10.94 8.39
N PRO A 156 5.79 11.95 7.95
CA PRO A 156 5.27 12.97 8.83
C PRO A 156 4.04 12.47 9.58
N ASN A 157 3.53 13.32 10.46
CA ASN A 157 2.26 13.07 11.12
C ASN A 157 1.13 13.07 10.08
N LEU A 158 0.38 11.99 9.97
CA LEU A 158 -0.68 11.84 8.98
C LEU A 158 -1.79 10.93 9.51
N GLU A 159 -3.01 11.11 9.00
CA GLU A 159 -4.17 10.27 9.32
C GLU A 159 -4.77 9.74 8.02
N ILE A 160 -4.97 8.44 7.95
CA ILE A 160 -5.47 7.70 6.79
C ILE A 160 -6.75 6.96 7.18
N MET A 161 -7.74 7.05 6.29
CA MET A 161 -8.90 6.17 6.28
C MET A 161 -8.68 5.13 5.19
N PHE A 162 -8.77 3.85 5.54
CA PHE A 162 -8.42 2.76 4.63
C PHE A 162 -9.59 1.80 4.43
N ASP A 163 -9.92 1.52 3.17
CA ASP A 163 -10.88 0.51 2.74
C ASP A 163 -10.14 -0.71 2.17
N THR A 164 -10.41 -1.90 2.72
CA THR A 164 -9.73 -3.15 2.39
C THR A 164 -10.48 -4.01 1.35
N ASP A 165 -11.58 -3.51 0.79
CA ASP A 165 -12.41 -4.24 -0.16
C ASP A 165 -11.97 -4.07 -1.63
N ASP A 166 -12.56 -4.90 -2.49
CA ASP A 166 -12.20 -5.07 -3.90
C ASP A 166 -12.72 -3.98 -4.85
N ARG A 167 -13.74 -3.18 -4.50
CA ARG A 167 -14.41 -2.28 -5.45
C ARG A 167 -14.43 -0.82 -4.99
N PRO A 168 -14.03 0.15 -5.83
CA PRO A 168 -14.06 1.57 -5.49
C PRO A 168 -15.43 2.05 -5.01
N VAL A 169 -15.45 3.01 -4.06
CA VAL A 169 -16.69 3.42 -3.37
C VAL A 169 -16.93 4.94 -3.39
N ILE A 170 -15.98 5.73 -3.92
CA ILE A 170 -16.10 7.19 -4.03
C ILE A 170 -16.36 7.58 -5.48
N PRO A 171 -17.61 7.55 -5.97
CA PRO A 171 -17.90 7.82 -7.38
C PRO A 171 -17.74 9.31 -7.70
N GLU A 172 -16.94 9.63 -8.72
CA GLU A 172 -16.60 10.99 -9.15
C GLU A 172 -17.84 11.84 -9.44
N ARG A 173 -18.88 11.23 -10.05
CA ARG A 173 -20.14 11.93 -10.37
C ARG A 173 -20.81 12.63 -9.19
N LYS A 174 -20.53 12.20 -7.95
CA LYS A 174 -21.09 12.83 -6.73
C LYS A 174 -20.32 14.09 -6.28
N PHE A 175 -19.14 14.34 -6.84
CA PHE A 175 -18.20 15.39 -6.39
C PHE A 175 -17.80 16.36 -7.52
N ARG A 176 -18.71 16.58 -8.49
CA ARG A 176 -18.48 17.50 -9.61
C ARG A 176 -18.67 18.98 -9.26
N ARG A 177 -19.32 19.27 -8.12
CA ARG A 177 -19.58 20.65 -7.71
C ARG A 177 -18.33 21.28 -7.10
N PRO A 178 -18.09 22.58 -7.32
CA PRO A 178 -17.15 23.36 -6.52
C PRO A 178 -17.41 23.10 -5.03
N ASP A 179 -16.34 22.96 -4.25
CA ASP A 179 -16.37 22.73 -2.79
C ASP A 179 -16.98 21.41 -2.29
N SER A 180 -17.36 20.49 -3.19
CA SER A 180 -17.89 19.19 -2.78
C SER A 180 -16.88 18.29 -2.05
N GLY A 181 -15.57 18.55 -2.23
CA GLY A 181 -14.46 18.00 -1.46
C GLY A 181 -14.58 16.50 -1.17
N PRO A 182 -14.18 15.62 -2.09
CA PRO A 182 -14.38 14.19 -1.92
C PRO A 182 -13.78 13.67 -0.60
N PRO A 183 -14.40 12.67 0.05
CA PRO A 183 -13.83 12.05 1.23
C PRO A 183 -12.55 11.28 0.82
N PRO A 184 -11.37 11.61 1.39
CA PRO A 184 -10.14 10.91 1.04
C PRO A 184 -10.17 9.51 1.65
N LEU A 185 -10.07 8.50 0.80
CA LEU A 185 -10.14 7.10 1.19
C LEU A 185 -9.07 6.33 0.43
N PHE A 186 -8.16 5.68 1.17
CA PHE A 186 -7.14 4.82 0.59
C PHE A 186 -7.69 3.42 0.36
N ARG A 187 -7.31 2.79 -0.75
CA ARG A 187 -7.69 1.41 -1.10
C ARG A 187 -6.74 0.80 -2.10
N TYR A 188 -7.03 -0.44 -2.51
CA TYR A 188 -6.16 -1.22 -3.37
C TYR A 188 -6.36 -1.03 -4.89
N CYS A 189 -7.52 -0.53 -5.30
CA CYS A 189 -7.85 -0.31 -6.71
C CYS A 189 -8.82 0.85 -6.89
N SER A 190 -8.75 1.53 -8.03
CA SER A 190 -9.70 2.57 -8.44
C SER A 190 -9.97 2.45 -9.94
N ASP A 191 -10.87 3.27 -10.46
CA ASP A 191 -11.15 3.38 -11.89
C ASP A 191 -11.36 4.85 -12.29
N TRP A 192 -11.52 5.09 -13.59
CA TRP A 192 -11.70 6.42 -14.17
C TRP A 192 -13.00 7.14 -13.72
N GLN A 193 -13.90 6.45 -13.02
CA GLN A 193 -15.16 7.01 -12.50
C GLN A 193 -15.15 7.14 -10.98
N SER A 194 -14.01 6.90 -10.34
CA SER A 194 -13.86 6.82 -8.89
C SER A 194 -12.69 7.68 -8.39
N LEU A 195 -12.81 8.18 -7.17
CA LEU A 195 -11.89 9.14 -6.55
C LEU A 195 -11.12 8.56 -5.36
N ASP A 196 -11.21 7.26 -5.17
CA ASP A 196 -10.45 6.55 -4.16
C ASP A 196 -8.93 6.64 -4.46
N ILE A 197 -8.10 6.78 -3.42
CA ILE A 197 -6.65 6.94 -3.52
C ILE A 197 -6.02 5.55 -3.54
N VAL A 198 -5.27 5.22 -4.59
CA VAL A 198 -4.69 3.88 -4.72
C VAL A 198 -3.44 3.74 -3.82
N PHE A 199 -3.39 2.63 -3.10
CA PHE A 199 -2.28 2.20 -2.28
C PHE A 199 -1.81 0.82 -2.76
N PRO A 200 -0.49 0.52 -2.72
CA PRO A 200 0.01 -0.82 -3.02
C PRO A 200 -0.73 -1.87 -2.20
N ASP A 201 -1.26 -2.89 -2.87
CA ASP A 201 -2.10 -3.88 -2.19
C ASP A 201 -1.32 -4.75 -1.19
N TRP A 202 -2.08 -5.43 -0.34
CA TRP A 202 -1.56 -6.31 0.71
C TRP A 202 -0.66 -7.42 0.14
N SER A 203 -0.90 -7.86 -1.09
CA SER A 203 -0.16 -8.94 -1.75
C SER A 203 1.30 -8.61 -1.99
N PHE A 204 1.67 -7.32 -2.01
CA PHE A 204 3.05 -6.91 -2.11
C PHE A 204 3.89 -7.41 -0.90
N TRP A 205 3.26 -7.56 0.26
CA TRP A 205 3.85 -8.12 1.48
C TRP A 205 3.53 -9.59 1.70
N GLY A 206 2.62 -10.15 0.90
CA GLY A 206 2.16 -11.53 0.95
C GLY A 206 0.71 -11.64 1.40
N TRP A 207 0.15 -12.83 1.26
CA TRP A 207 -1.19 -13.18 1.72
C TRP A 207 -1.22 -14.68 1.99
N GLY A 208 -1.20 -15.06 3.28
CA GLY A 208 -0.96 -16.45 3.68
C GLY A 208 -2.10 -17.38 3.27
N GLU A 209 -3.32 -16.88 3.35
CA GLU A 209 -4.56 -17.59 3.10
C GLU A 209 -4.70 -18.06 1.65
N THR A 210 -4.11 -17.32 0.71
CA THR A 210 -4.08 -17.67 -0.71
C THR A 210 -2.69 -18.09 -1.20
N ASN A 211 -1.76 -18.35 -0.27
CA ASN A 211 -0.38 -18.76 -0.54
C ASN A 211 0.38 -17.76 -1.46
N ILE A 212 0.06 -16.48 -1.37
CA ILE A 212 0.80 -15.43 -2.07
C ILE A 212 2.04 -15.08 -1.25
N ARG A 213 3.21 -15.32 -1.86
CA ARG A 213 4.50 -14.95 -1.28
C ARG A 213 4.75 -13.45 -1.44
N PRO A 214 5.54 -12.81 -0.54
CA PRO A 214 5.94 -11.42 -0.69
C PRO A 214 6.55 -11.13 -2.06
N TRP A 215 6.26 -9.95 -2.62
CA TRP A 215 6.61 -9.60 -4.01
C TRP A 215 8.09 -9.80 -4.35
N ARG A 216 9.01 -9.47 -3.42
CA ARG A 216 10.47 -9.65 -3.64
C ARG A 216 10.84 -11.12 -3.91
N SER A 217 10.28 -12.03 -3.13
CA SER A 217 10.50 -13.47 -3.30
C SER A 217 9.83 -13.97 -4.57
N MET A 218 8.58 -13.53 -4.81
CA MET A 218 7.83 -13.88 -6.01
C MET A 218 8.55 -13.44 -7.29
N LEU A 219 9.05 -12.21 -7.35
CA LEU A 219 9.78 -11.66 -8.49
C LEU A 219 11.04 -12.47 -8.82
N LYS A 220 11.79 -12.93 -7.80
CA LYS A 220 12.94 -13.83 -8.01
C LYS A 220 12.49 -15.14 -8.65
N ASN A 221 11.43 -15.76 -8.13
CA ASN A 221 10.90 -17.02 -8.66
C ASN A 221 10.36 -16.86 -10.08
N ILE A 222 9.68 -15.75 -10.39
CA ILE A 222 9.21 -15.43 -11.74
C ILE A 222 10.40 -15.31 -12.70
N LYS A 223 11.46 -14.60 -12.31
CA LYS A 223 12.67 -14.45 -13.13
C LYS A 223 13.37 -15.79 -13.38
N GLU A 224 13.51 -16.63 -12.35
CA GLU A 224 14.10 -17.97 -12.52
C GLU A 224 13.20 -18.89 -13.36
N GLY A 225 11.88 -18.84 -13.16
CA GLY A 225 10.93 -19.56 -14.00
C GLY A 225 11.02 -19.16 -15.47
N ASN A 226 11.15 -17.85 -15.74
CA ASN A 226 11.27 -17.30 -17.08
C ASN A 226 12.54 -17.76 -17.83
N LYS A 227 13.61 -18.15 -17.11
CA LYS A 227 14.84 -18.69 -17.71
C LYS A 227 14.71 -20.14 -18.17
N ARG A 228 13.72 -20.89 -17.68
CA ARG A 228 13.56 -22.33 -17.96
C ARG A 228 13.17 -22.62 -19.41
N SER A 229 12.51 -21.68 -20.08
CA SER A 229 12.04 -21.85 -21.46
C SER A 229 12.15 -20.53 -22.22
N LYS A 230 12.78 -20.56 -23.40
CA LYS A 230 12.82 -19.39 -24.29
C LYS A 230 11.43 -19.17 -24.88
N TRP A 231 11.17 -17.94 -25.34
CA TRP A 231 9.88 -17.58 -25.92
C TRP A 231 9.41 -18.54 -27.03
N LYS A 232 10.31 -18.87 -27.98
CA LYS A 232 10.02 -19.76 -29.11
C LYS A 232 9.71 -21.21 -28.72
N ASP A 233 10.14 -21.62 -27.53
CA ASP A 233 9.99 -22.99 -27.02
C ASP A 233 8.76 -23.11 -26.10
N ARG A 234 7.99 -22.03 -25.91
CA ARG A 234 6.77 -22.07 -25.08
C ARG A 234 5.65 -22.77 -25.82
N ILE A 235 4.86 -23.54 -25.08
CA ILE A 235 3.63 -24.17 -25.59
C ILE A 235 2.69 -23.03 -26.05
N PRO A 236 2.24 -23.03 -27.31
CA PRO A 236 1.47 -21.92 -27.89
C PRO A 236 0.00 -21.94 -27.47
N PHE A 237 -0.28 -22.31 -26.22
CA PHE A 237 -1.63 -22.35 -25.67
C PHE A 237 -1.88 -21.14 -24.76
N ALA A 238 -3.06 -20.54 -24.90
CA ALA A 238 -3.51 -19.53 -23.96
C ALA A 238 -3.87 -20.19 -22.62
N TYR A 239 -3.09 -19.93 -21.58
CA TYR A 239 -3.30 -20.50 -20.25
C TYR A 239 -4.03 -19.52 -19.32
N TRP A 240 -5.09 -19.99 -18.66
CA TRP A 240 -5.73 -19.26 -17.57
C TRP A 240 -6.19 -20.22 -16.48
N ARG A 241 -5.99 -19.80 -15.21
CA ARG A 241 -6.49 -20.53 -14.05
C ARG A 241 -7.02 -19.54 -13.01
N GLY A 242 -8.26 -19.71 -12.56
CA GLY A 242 -8.83 -18.83 -11.54
C GLY A 242 -10.33 -19.03 -11.30
N ASN A 243 -10.90 -18.15 -10.48
CA ASN A 243 -12.33 -18.21 -10.14
C ASN A 243 -13.16 -17.46 -11.22
N PRO A 244 -14.03 -18.14 -11.98
CA PRO A 244 -14.87 -17.51 -13.00
C PRO A 244 -16.09 -16.78 -12.42
N LEU A 245 -16.47 -17.04 -11.17
CA LEU A 245 -17.69 -16.51 -10.57
C LEU A 245 -17.59 -15.03 -10.15
N VAL A 246 -16.38 -14.48 -10.06
CA VAL A 246 -16.14 -13.10 -9.61
C VAL A 246 -16.29 -12.05 -10.70
N SER A 247 -16.45 -12.46 -11.97
CA SER A 247 -16.65 -11.54 -13.10
C SER A 247 -17.31 -12.23 -14.28
N HIS A 248 -18.30 -11.58 -14.89
CA HIS A 248 -18.95 -12.07 -16.11
C HIS A 248 -17.95 -12.34 -17.24
N VAL A 249 -16.92 -11.50 -17.38
CA VAL A 249 -15.88 -11.67 -18.40
C VAL A 249 -15.08 -12.96 -18.18
N ARG A 250 -14.79 -13.32 -16.92
CA ARG A 250 -14.10 -14.58 -16.61
C ARG A 250 -15.01 -15.79 -16.83
N LYS A 251 -16.30 -15.67 -16.51
CA LYS A 251 -17.30 -16.70 -16.84
C LYS A 251 -17.40 -16.91 -18.34
N ASP A 252 -17.41 -15.83 -19.12
CA ASP A 252 -17.43 -15.92 -20.58
C ASP A 252 -16.15 -16.53 -21.15
N LEU A 253 -14.97 -16.24 -20.56
CA LEU A 253 -13.71 -16.88 -20.94
C LEU A 253 -13.81 -18.41 -20.84
N THR A 254 -14.47 -18.96 -19.81
CA THR A 254 -14.61 -20.42 -19.65
C THR A 254 -15.43 -21.09 -20.74
N LYS A 255 -16.25 -20.34 -21.50
CA LYS A 255 -16.99 -20.88 -22.66
C LYS A 255 -16.08 -21.28 -23.82
N CYS A 256 -14.81 -20.85 -23.81
CA CYS A 256 -13.82 -21.27 -24.80
C CYS A 256 -13.33 -22.72 -24.57
N ASN A 257 -13.70 -23.35 -23.46
CA ASN A 257 -13.49 -24.78 -23.23
C ASN A 257 -14.62 -25.57 -23.91
N VAL A 258 -14.50 -25.76 -25.23
CA VAL A 258 -15.62 -26.19 -26.09
C VAL A 258 -15.99 -27.67 -25.89
N THR A 259 -15.08 -28.59 -26.25
CA THR A 259 -15.26 -30.05 -26.04
C THR A 259 -13.90 -30.75 -25.95
N ASP A 260 -13.86 -31.99 -25.47
CA ASP A 260 -12.64 -32.83 -25.49
C ASP A 260 -12.08 -33.06 -26.91
N LYS A 261 -12.89 -32.82 -27.96
CA LYS A 261 -12.54 -33.01 -29.36
C LYS A 261 -12.22 -31.70 -30.10
N GLN A 262 -12.56 -30.54 -29.53
CA GLN A 262 -12.35 -29.23 -30.13
C GLN A 262 -11.81 -28.27 -29.06
N ASN A 263 -10.57 -27.85 -29.21
CA ASN A 263 -9.91 -26.88 -28.34
C ASN A 263 -9.36 -25.72 -29.20
N TRP A 264 -9.59 -24.48 -28.79
CA TRP A 264 -9.05 -23.27 -29.43
C TRP A 264 -7.63 -22.95 -28.98
N ASP A 265 -6.79 -23.98 -28.80
CA ASP A 265 -5.46 -23.87 -28.20
C ASP A 265 -5.48 -23.13 -26.85
N THR A 266 -6.47 -23.44 -26.00
CA THR A 266 -6.60 -22.86 -24.66
C THR A 266 -6.48 -23.92 -23.57
N LEU A 267 -5.93 -23.52 -22.43
CA LEU A 267 -5.84 -24.31 -21.20
C LEU A 267 -6.50 -23.51 -20.08
N LEU A 268 -7.81 -23.73 -19.90
CA LEU A 268 -8.64 -22.97 -18.96
C LEU A 268 -9.03 -23.85 -17.77
N TYR A 269 -8.60 -23.47 -16.58
CA TYR A 269 -8.84 -24.23 -15.35
C TYR A 269 -9.61 -23.40 -14.34
N THR A 270 -10.75 -23.91 -13.90
CA THR A 270 -11.47 -23.31 -12.77
C THR A 270 -10.71 -23.60 -11.48
N GLN A 271 -10.43 -22.54 -10.72
CA GLN A 271 -9.86 -22.64 -9.38
C GLN A 271 -10.55 -21.61 -8.49
N SER A 272 -11.37 -22.09 -7.56
CA SER A 272 -11.89 -21.26 -6.49
C SER A 272 -10.91 -21.25 -5.33
N PHE A 273 -10.57 -20.06 -4.85
CA PHE A 273 -9.86 -19.87 -3.58
C PHE A 273 -10.82 -19.43 -2.46
N TRP A 274 -12.13 -19.51 -2.76
CA TRP A 274 -13.26 -18.96 -2.03
C TRP A 274 -14.53 -19.73 -2.35
#